data_AF-A0A5W5APB2-F1
#
_entry.id   AF-A0A5W5APB2-F1
#
_cell.length_a   1.000
_cell.length_b   1.000
_cell.length_c   1.000
_cell.angle_alpha   90.00
_cell.angle_beta   90.00
_cell.angle_gamma   90.00
#
_symmetry.space_group_name_H-M   'P 1'
#
loop_
_entity.id
_entity.type
_entity.pdbx_description
1 polymer ?
#
loop_
_entity_poly.entity_id
_entity_poly.type
_entity_poly.pdbx_seq_one_letter_code
_entity_poly.pdbx_strand_id
1 'polypeptide(L)'
;MLAFLLILLPLLVLAWQAWQSLNALSDQAAVTNRSTLIDARRSEAMTNVALEMERSYRQYCVLDDPTLAKVYQSQRKRYSDMLDAHAGVLPDDKLYQALRQDLNALAQLQCKDSGPEAAAAARLEAFANANTEMVQATRTVVYSRGQQLQQEIAERGQFFGWQALVLFLVSLAMVLLFTRMIIGPVKGIERMINRLGEGRSLGNTVTFTGPRELRSVGQRIIWLSERLAWLESQRHQFLRHLSHELKTPLASMREGTELLADQVVGPLTPEQKEVVDILDDSSRNLQKLIEQLLDYNRKLVDSATELEAVDIAPLVDMVVSAHSLPARAKMMHTDVDLEAERCIAEPMLLMSVLDNLYSNAVHYGAESGNICIRSRSQGSTVYIDVVNSGEPIPQTEREMIFEPFFQGSHQRKGAVKGSGLGLSIARDCIRRMQGEIQLVDDNAQEVCFRISLPLPASDKH
;
A
#
# COMPACT_ATOMS: atom_id res chain seq x y z
N MET A 1 9.24 2.88 15.92
CA MET A 1 9.87 2.33 17.14
C MET A 1 9.22 2.87 18.42
N LEU A 2 9.25 4.18 18.71
CA LEU A 2 8.65 4.76 19.93
C LEU A 2 7.15 4.46 20.11
N ALA A 3 6.35 4.56 19.05
CA ALA A 3 4.90 4.25 19.12
C ALA A 3 4.62 2.78 19.47
N PHE A 4 5.44 1.84 18.99
CA PHE A 4 5.32 0.43 19.30
C PHE A 4 5.65 0.16 20.77
N LEU A 5 6.72 0.76 21.29
CA LEU A 5 7.08 0.72 22.71
C LEU A 5 5.99 1.30 23.62
N LEU A 6 5.35 2.39 23.19
CA LEU A 6 4.29 3.06 23.93
C LEU A 6 3.02 2.20 24.06
N ILE A 7 2.77 1.29 23.10
CA ILE A 7 1.65 0.35 23.12
C ILE A 7 2.02 -0.96 23.84
N LEU A 8 3.23 -1.48 23.65
CA LEU A 8 3.66 -2.77 24.21
C LEU A 8 3.94 -2.74 25.71
N LEU A 9 4.50 -1.64 26.22
CA LEU A 9 4.92 -1.54 27.61
C LEU A 9 3.74 -1.64 28.61
N PRO A 10 2.61 -0.93 28.42
CA PRO A 10 1.44 -1.10 29.29
C PRO A 10 0.84 -2.51 29.24
N LEU A 11 0.87 -3.14 28.06
CA LEU A 11 0.40 -4.52 27.86
C LEU A 11 1.26 -5.52 28.65
N LEU A 12 2.59 -5.36 28.62
CA LEU A 12 3.52 -6.17 29.41
C LEU A 12 3.31 -5.98 30.92
N VAL A 13 3.09 -4.74 31.38
CA VAL A 13 2.81 -4.45 32.80
C VAL A 13 1.50 -5.11 33.23
N LEU A 14 0.42 -5.01 32.44
CA LEU A 14 -0.83 -5.71 32.74
C LEU A 14 -0.66 -7.22 32.79
N ALA A 15 0.04 -7.80 31.81
CA ALA A 15 0.27 -9.24 31.76
C ALA A 15 1.04 -9.71 33.01
N TRP A 16 2.04 -8.95 33.44
CA TRP A 16 2.80 -9.24 34.66
C TRP A 16 1.93 -9.13 35.92
N GLN A 17 1.13 -8.07 36.06
CA GLN A 17 0.22 -7.90 37.19
C GLN A 17 -0.84 -9.02 37.26
N ALA A 18 -1.43 -9.37 36.12
CA ALA A 18 -2.40 -10.46 36.02
C ALA A 18 -1.76 -11.80 36.44
N TRP A 19 -0.55 -12.07 35.97
CA TRP A 19 0.20 -13.28 36.34
C TRP A 19 0.51 -13.34 37.84
N GLN A 20 0.99 -12.24 38.43
CA GLN A 20 1.28 -12.18 39.86
C GLN A 20 0.01 -12.36 40.71
N SER A 21 -1.10 -11.72 40.32
CA SER A 21 -2.38 -11.86 41.02
C SER A 21 -2.94 -13.27 40.91
N LEU A 22 -2.83 -13.91 39.74
CA LEU A 22 -3.30 -15.27 39.52
C LEU A 22 -2.53 -16.27 40.39
N ASN A 23 -1.20 -16.14 40.47
CA ASN A 23 -0.37 -17.00 41.33
C ASN A 23 -0.75 -16.84 42.81
N ALA A 24 -0.87 -15.60 43.29
CA ALA A 24 -1.24 -15.33 44.68
C ALA A 24 -2.63 -15.90 45.03
N LEU A 25 -3.63 -15.71 44.16
CA LEU A 25 -4.97 -16.27 44.35
C LEU A 25 -4.97 -17.80 44.30
N SER A 26 -4.18 -18.41 43.40
CA SER A 26 -4.05 -19.86 43.28
C SER A 26 -3.46 -20.48 44.55
N ASP A 27 -2.40 -19.88 45.11
CA ASP A 27 -1.78 -20.35 46.34
C ASP A 27 -2.73 -20.21 47.53
N GLN A 28 -3.40 -19.06 47.66
CA GLN A 28 -4.39 -18.81 48.71
C GLN A 28 -5.59 -19.76 48.60
N ALA A 29 -6.07 -20.03 47.39
CA ALA A 29 -7.15 -20.98 47.13
C ALA A 29 -6.75 -22.41 47.51
N ALA A 30 -5.53 -22.84 47.17
CA ALA A 30 -5.03 -24.17 47.51
C ALA A 30 -4.94 -24.38 49.04
N VAL A 31 -4.41 -23.39 49.76
CA VAL A 31 -4.32 -23.44 51.24
C VAL A 31 -5.72 -23.45 51.87
N THR A 32 -6.60 -22.55 51.44
CA THR A 32 -7.97 -22.42 51.97
C THR A 32 -8.80 -23.68 51.71
N ASN A 33 -8.71 -24.27 50.51
CA ASN A 33 -9.44 -25.50 50.19
C ASN A 33 -8.93 -26.69 51.03
N ARG A 34 -7.60 -26.79 51.22
CA ARG A 34 -7.01 -27.84 52.05
C ARG A 34 -7.42 -27.73 53.51
N SER A 35 -7.35 -26.54 54.12
CA SER A 35 -7.75 -26.34 55.52
C SER A 35 -9.25 -26.59 55.72
N THR A 36 -10.08 -26.06 54.83
CA THR A 36 -11.53 -26.25 54.83
C THR A 36 -11.94 -27.73 54.82
N LEU A 37 -11.29 -28.55 54.01
CA LEU A 37 -11.54 -30.00 53.96
C LEU A 37 -11.11 -30.71 55.25
N ILE A 38 -9.99 -30.31 55.85
CA ILE A 38 -9.50 -30.87 57.11
C ILE A 38 -10.47 -30.52 58.24
N ASP A 39 -10.90 -29.27 58.33
CA ASP A 39 -11.81 -28.77 59.36
C ASP A 39 -13.19 -29.44 59.27
N ALA A 40 -13.73 -29.58 58.06
CA ALA A 40 -14.99 -30.27 57.82
C ALA A 40 -14.92 -31.76 58.23
N ARG A 41 -13.89 -32.49 57.77
CA ARG A 41 -13.69 -33.90 58.13
C ARG A 41 -13.47 -34.09 59.63
N ARG A 42 -12.77 -33.17 60.29
CA ARG A 42 -12.56 -33.23 61.74
C ARG A 42 -13.87 -33.09 62.50
N SER A 43 -14.72 -32.12 62.13
CA SER A 43 -16.03 -31.94 62.77
C SER A 43 -16.96 -33.17 62.59
N GLU A 44 -16.91 -33.82 61.42
CA GLU A 44 -17.64 -35.06 61.16
C GLU A 44 -17.10 -36.23 62.00
N ALA A 45 -15.77 -36.37 62.07
CA ALA A 45 -15.14 -37.39 62.91
C ALA A 45 -15.45 -37.19 64.40
N MET A 46 -15.48 -35.94 64.89
CA MET A 46 -15.87 -35.61 66.25
C MET A 46 -17.31 -36.04 66.56
N THR A 47 -18.23 -35.90 65.60
CA THR A 47 -19.62 -36.39 65.75
C THR A 47 -19.67 -37.90 65.96
N ASN A 48 -18.90 -38.66 65.18
CA ASN A 48 -18.82 -40.11 65.33
C ASN A 48 -18.22 -40.51 66.69
N VAL A 49 -17.14 -39.86 67.11
CA VAL A 49 -16.51 -40.14 68.42
C VAL A 49 -17.44 -39.75 69.58
N ALA A 50 -18.19 -38.65 69.48
CA ALA A 50 -19.18 -38.27 70.49
C ALA A 50 -20.28 -39.33 70.67
N LEU A 51 -20.82 -39.85 69.56
CA LEU A 51 -21.81 -40.94 69.59
C LEU A 51 -21.23 -42.24 70.15
N GLU A 52 -19.99 -42.58 69.77
CA GLU A 52 -19.27 -43.74 70.31
C GLU A 52 -19.04 -43.61 71.82
N MET A 53 -18.68 -42.42 72.30
CA MET A 53 -18.52 -42.13 73.73
C MET A 53 -19.84 -42.30 74.50
N GLU A 54 -20.95 -41.76 73.98
CA GLU A 54 -22.25 -41.92 74.61
C GLU A 54 -22.65 -43.40 74.68
N ARG A 55 -22.45 -44.12 73.57
CA ARG A 55 -22.73 -45.56 73.48
C ARG A 55 -21.90 -46.37 74.47
N SER A 56 -20.58 -46.12 74.55
CA SER A 56 -19.68 -46.85 75.45
C SER A 56 -19.95 -46.52 76.92
N TYR A 57 -20.32 -45.26 77.24
CA TYR A 57 -20.77 -44.86 78.58
C TYR A 57 -22.02 -45.63 79.00
N ARG A 58 -23.06 -45.63 78.16
CA ARG A 58 -24.32 -46.35 78.44
C ARG A 58 -24.11 -47.87 78.53
N GLN A 59 -23.30 -48.45 77.65
CA GLN A 59 -22.97 -49.89 77.68
C GLN A 59 -22.20 -50.26 78.95
N TYR A 60 -21.25 -49.42 79.39
CA TYR A 60 -20.56 -49.62 80.65
C TYR A 60 -21.53 -49.64 81.83
N CYS A 61 -22.49 -48.70 81.90
CA CYS A 61 -23.48 -48.69 82.99
C CYS A 61 -24.41 -49.91 83.01
N VAL A 62 -24.62 -50.59 81.88
CA VAL A 62 -25.45 -51.81 81.79
C VAL A 62 -24.65 -53.07 82.15
N LEU A 63 -23.41 -53.17 81.67
CA LEU A 63 -22.60 -54.40 81.71
C LEU A 63 -21.53 -54.42 82.82
N ASP A 64 -21.18 -53.25 83.37
CA ASP A 64 -20.10 -53.02 84.37
C ASP A 64 -18.75 -53.66 84.00
N ASP A 65 -18.45 -53.72 82.69
CA ASP A 65 -17.21 -54.29 82.17
C ASP A 65 -16.05 -53.27 82.19
N PRO A 66 -14.93 -53.52 82.92
CA PRO A 66 -13.80 -52.60 82.99
C PRO A 66 -13.11 -52.35 81.64
N THR A 67 -13.30 -53.23 80.65
CA THR A 67 -12.78 -53.01 79.29
C THR A 67 -13.53 -51.88 78.58
N LEU A 68 -14.85 -51.76 78.77
CA LEU A 68 -15.67 -50.67 78.23
C LEU A 68 -15.31 -49.32 78.85
N ALA A 69 -14.96 -49.29 80.14
CA ALA A 69 -14.46 -48.08 80.79
C ALA A 69 -13.16 -47.58 80.14
N LYS A 70 -12.24 -48.49 79.77
CA LYS A 70 -11.00 -48.13 79.04
C LYS A 70 -11.30 -47.62 77.63
N VAL A 71 -12.25 -48.24 76.93
CA VAL A 71 -12.69 -47.78 75.60
C VAL A 71 -13.27 -46.37 75.68
N TYR A 72 -14.15 -46.10 76.64
CA TYR A 72 -14.71 -44.78 76.88
C TYR A 72 -13.63 -43.73 77.15
N GLN A 73 -12.67 -44.01 78.05
CA GLN A 73 -11.59 -43.06 78.34
C GLN A 73 -10.69 -42.79 77.13
N SER A 74 -10.43 -43.80 76.30
CA SER A 74 -9.70 -43.65 75.04
C SER A 74 -10.44 -42.76 74.06
N GLN A 75 -11.74 -42.98 73.87
CA GLN A 75 -12.60 -42.16 73.01
C GLN A 75 -12.70 -40.72 73.53
N ARG A 76 -12.87 -40.52 74.84
CA ARG A 76 -12.89 -39.20 75.50
C ARG A 76 -11.60 -38.42 75.26
N LYS A 77 -10.45 -39.09 75.43
CA LYS A 77 -9.14 -38.47 75.14
C LYS A 77 -9.01 -38.12 73.66
N ARG A 78 -9.40 -39.02 72.76
CA ARG A 78 -9.37 -38.77 71.31
C ARG A 78 -10.26 -37.59 70.91
N TYR A 79 -11.45 -37.47 71.49
CA TYR A 79 -12.33 -36.32 71.27
C TYR A 79 -11.69 -35.04 71.80
N SER A 80 -11.11 -35.08 73.00
CA SER A 80 -10.39 -33.96 73.61
C SER A 80 -9.25 -33.45 72.72
N ASP A 81 -8.44 -34.35 72.16
CA ASP A 81 -7.34 -34.00 71.25
C ASP A 81 -7.86 -33.38 69.93
N MET A 82 -8.98 -33.90 69.41
CA MET A 82 -9.64 -33.33 68.22
C MET A 82 -10.21 -31.94 68.50
N LEU A 83 -10.83 -31.75 69.67
CA LEU A 83 -11.40 -30.47 70.10
C LEU A 83 -10.31 -29.40 70.25
N ASP A 84 -9.17 -29.74 70.84
CA ASP A 84 -8.02 -28.82 70.97
C ASP A 84 -7.45 -28.43 69.60
N ALA A 85 -7.34 -29.37 68.67
CA ALA A 85 -6.92 -29.07 67.30
C ALA A 85 -7.94 -28.19 66.55
N HIS A 86 -9.23 -28.30 66.88
CA HIS A 86 -10.35 -27.60 66.22
C HIS A 86 -10.66 -26.22 66.80
N ALA A 87 -10.08 -25.87 67.95
CA ALA A 87 -10.36 -24.62 68.66
C ALA A 87 -10.23 -23.37 67.77
N GLY A 88 -9.17 -23.29 66.96
CA GLY A 88 -8.92 -22.14 66.07
C GLY A 88 -9.88 -21.98 64.88
N VAL A 89 -10.82 -22.91 64.68
CA VAL A 89 -11.82 -22.84 63.59
C VAL A 89 -13.14 -22.26 64.11
N LEU A 90 -13.42 -22.39 65.40
CA LEU A 90 -14.68 -21.96 65.99
C LEU A 90 -14.78 -20.43 66.03
N PRO A 91 -15.99 -19.87 65.78
CA PRO A 91 -16.18 -18.43 65.76
C PRO A 91 -16.16 -17.78 67.16
N ASP A 92 -16.46 -18.53 68.21
CA ASP A 92 -16.47 -18.10 69.61
C ASP A 92 -15.89 -19.22 70.50
N ASP A 93 -15.12 -18.83 71.52
CA ASP A 93 -14.49 -19.71 72.51
C ASP A 93 -15.53 -20.38 73.44
N LYS A 94 -16.75 -19.84 73.53
CA LYS A 94 -17.80 -20.40 74.41
C LYS A 94 -18.13 -21.86 74.09
N LEU A 95 -18.24 -22.22 72.82
CA LEU A 95 -18.53 -23.59 72.39
C LEU A 95 -17.39 -24.55 72.76
N TYR A 96 -16.15 -24.12 72.56
CA TYR A 96 -14.97 -24.87 72.96
C TYR A 96 -14.94 -25.10 74.48
N GLN A 97 -15.18 -24.04 75.26
CA GLN A 97 -15.20 -24.11 76.72
C GLN A 97 -16.34 -24.99 77.24
N ALA A 98 -17.54 -24.90 76.67
CA ALA A 98 -18.69 -25.74 77.04
C ALA A 98 -18.38 -27.23 76.81
N LEU A 99 -17.89 -27.58 75.60
CA LEU A 99 -17.48 -28.94 75.28
C LEU A 99 -16.37 -29.44 76.20
N ARG A 100 -15.36 -28.61 76.49
CA ARG A 100 -14.27 -28.97 77.39
C ARG A 100 -14.75 -29.20 78.82
N GLN A 101 -15.68 -28.37 79.29
CA GLN A 101 -16.28 -28.50 80.61
C GLN A 101 -17.09 -29.79 80.72
N ASP A 102 -17.91 -30.12 79.72
CA ASP A 102 -18.68 -31.35 79.71
C ASP A 102 -17.79 -32.60 79.62
N LEU A 103 -16.71 -32.58 78.82
CA LEU A 103 -15.71 -33.66 78.77
C LEU A 103 -15.00 -33.87 80.11
N ASN A 104 -14.76 -32.80 80.86
CA ASN A 104 -14.15 -32.87 82.19
C ASN A 104 -15.15 -33.39 83.24
N ALA A 105 -16.41 -32.95 83.18
CA ALA A 105 -17.47 -33.43 84.06
C ALA A 105 -17.77 -34.93 83.83
N LEU A 106 -17.66 -35.39 82.59
CA LEU A 106 -17.82 -36.78 82.18
C LEU A 106 -16.53 -37.62 82.34
N ALA A 107 -15.52 -37.13 83.08
CA ALA A 107 -14.28 -37.86 83.28
C ALA A 107 -14.45 -39.13 84.13
N GLN A 108 -15.40 -39.15 85.06
CA GLN A 108 -15.73 -40.31 85.87
C GLN A 108 -17.07 -40.92 85.40
N LEU A 109 -17.12 -42.25 85.32
CA LEU A 109 -18.33 -43.00 84.96
C LEU A 109 -19.19 -43.15 86.22
N GLN A 110 -20.40 -42.58 86.19
CA GLN A 110 -21.37 -42.60 87.28
C GLN A 110 -22.64 -43.30 86.80
N CYS A 111 -22.89 -44.49 87.33
CA CYS A 111 -23.97 -45.36 86.90
C CYS A 111 -24.93 -45.68 88.05
N LYS A 112 -26.23 -45.67 87.78
CA LYS A 112 -27.29 -46.03 88.71
C LYS A 112 -28.40 -46.76 87.95
N ASP A 113 -28.92 -47.85 88.52
CA ASP A 113 -30.03 -48.63 87.96
C ASP A 113 -29.82 -49.05 86.48
N SER A 114 -28.63 -49.60 86.18
CA SER A 114 -28.20 -50.03 84.83
C SER A 114 -28.21 -48.93 83.76
N GLY A 115 -28.10 -47.66 84.17
CA GLY A 115 -27.96 -46.51 83.28
C GLY A 115 -27.04 -45.43 83.88
N PRO A 116 -26.74 -44.36 83.12
CA PRO A 116 -26.04 -43.20 83.66
C PRO A 116 -26.88 -42.53 84.76
N GLU A 117 -26.21 -42.04 85.82
CA GLU A 117 -26.86 -41.20 86.83
C GLU A 117 -27.50 -39.95 86.20
N ALA A 118 -28.59 -39.42 86.75
CA ALA A 118 -29.32 -38.28 86.17
C ALA A 118 -28.43 -37.07 85.82
N ALA A 119 -27.44 -36.76 86.66
CA ALA A 119 -26.46 -35.70 86.39
C ALA A 119 -25.54 -36.02 85.20
N ALA A 120 -25.07 -37.27 85.10
CA ALA A 120 -24.25 -37.74 83.98
C ALA A 120 -25.06 -37.82 82.68
N ALA A 121 -26.32 -38.27 82.74
CA ALA A 121 -27.23 -38.30 81.60
C ALA A 121 -27.49 -36.90 81.02
N ALA A 122 -27.78 -35.92 81.89
CA ALA A 122 -27.95 -34.53 81.47
C ALA A 122 -26.67 -33.93 80.87
N ARG A 123 -25.48 -34.32 81.37
CA ARG A 123 -24.19 -33.90 80.81
C ARG A 123 -23.87 -34.54 79.47
N LEU A 124 -24.23 -35.80 79.27
CA LEU A 124 -24.11 -36.48 77.97
C LEU A 124 -24.99 -35.80 76.91
N GLU A 125 -26.22 -35.42 77.28
CA GLU A 125 -27.12 -34.69 76.39
C GLU A 125 -26.61 -33.27 76.09
N ALA A 126 -26.15 -32.54 77.10
CA ALA A 126 -25.52 -31.22 76.91
C ALA A 126 -24.31 -31.29 75.99
N PHE A 127 -23.44 -32.29 76.17
CA PHE A 127 -22.28 -32.53 75.31
C PHE A 127 -22.69 -32.85 73.87
N ALA A 128 -23.70 -33.71 73.65
CA ALA A 128 -24.19 -34.05 72.32
C ALA A 128 -24.79 -32.83 71.59
N ASN A 129 -25.54 -31.99 72.31
CA ASN A 129 -26.09 -30.74 71.80
C ASN A 129 -24.98 -29.75 71.45
N ALA A 130 -24.02 -29.52 72.34
CA ALA A 130 -22.88 -28.65 72.10
C ALA A 130 -22.00 -29.13 70.94
N ASN A 131 -21.84 -30.46 70.77
CA ASN A 131 -21.12 -31.02 69.63
C ASN A 131 -21.89 -30.76 68.32
N THR A 132 -23.22 -30.86 68.33
CA THR A 132 -24.05 -30.55 67.17
C THR A 132 -23.95 -29.07 66.79
N GLU A 133 -24.01 -28.16 67.78
CA GLU A 133 -23.80 -26.72 67.57
C GLU A 133 -22.40 -26.42 67.02
N MET A 134 -21.36 -27.08 67.55
CA MET A 134 -19.99 -26.94 67.05
C MET A 134 -19.87 -27.36 65.58
N VAL A 135 -20.49 -28.46 65.17
CA VAL A 135 -20.51 -28.91 63.76
C VAL A 135 -21.21 -27.90 62.87
N GLN A 136 -22.35 -27.36 63.31
CA GLN A 136 -23.07 -26.32 62.57
C GLN A 136 -22.23 -25.03 62.45
N ALA A 137 -21.65 -24.56 63.54
CA ALA A 137 -20.75 -23.41 63.54
C ALA A 137 -19.57 -23.62 62.58
N THR A 138 -18.95 -24.81 62.61
CA THR A 138 -17.86 -25.17 61.69
C THR A 138 -18.30 -25.10 60.23
N ARG A 139 -19.48 -25.66 59.90
CA ARG A 139 -20.03 -25.60 58.53
C ARG A 139 -20.25 -24.15 58.07
N THR A 140 -20.72 -23.27 58.94
CA THR A 140 -20.91 -21.85 58.59
C THR A 140 -19.60 -21.13 58.31
N VAL A 141 -18.55 -21.36 59.13
CA VAL A 141 -17.21 -20.76 58.93
C VAL A 141 -16.56 -21.29 57.65
N VAL A 142 -16.66 -22.59 57.40
CA VAL A 142 -16.18 -23.22 56.16
C VAL A 142 -16.86 -22.61 54.94
N TYR A 143 -18.18 -22.46 54.98
CA TYR A 143 -18.95 -21.91 53.87
C TYR A 143 -18.63 -20.42 53.62
N SER A 144 -18.50 -19.62 54.67
CA SER A 144 -18.17 -18.19 54.55
C SER A 144 -16.77 -17.95 53.99
N ARG A 145 -15.77 -18.76 54.38
CA ARG A 145 -14.41 -18.71 53.80
C ARG A 145 -14.43 -19.00 52.30
N GLY A 146 -15.22 -19.99 51.87
CA GLY A 146 -15.42 -20.31 50.46
C GLY A 146 -16.04 -19.16 49.66
N GLN A 147 -17.07 -18.50 50.22
CA GLN A 147 -17.70 -17.34 49.60
C GLN A 147 -16.77 -16.12 49.50
N GLN A 148 -16.00 -15.82 50.55
CA GLN A 148 -15.02 -14.73 50.53
C GLN A 148 -13.97 -14.92 49.44
N LEU A 149 -13.43 -16.13 49.31
CA LEU A 149 -12.48 -16.45 48.25
C LEU A 149 -13.10 -16.24 46.85
N GLN A 150 -14.35 -16.65 46.64
CA GLN A 150 -15.05 -16.41 45.37
C GLN A 150 -15.26 -14.93 45.09
N GLN A 151 -15.60 -14.13 46.11
CA GLN A 151 -15.75 -12.68 45.97
C GLN A 151 -14.42 -12.00 45.63
N GLU A 152 -13.33 -12.35 46.31
CA GLU A 152 -11.99 -11.83 46.00
C GLU A 152 -11.58 -12.14 44.54
N ILE A 153 -11.86 -13.36 44.07
CA ILE A 153 -11.61 -13.75 42.66
C ILE A 153 -12.46 -12.90 41.70
N ALA A 154 -13.74 -12.72 42.01
CA ALA A 154 -14.67 -11.96 41.16
C ALA A 154 -14.30 -10.48 41.07
N GLU A 155 -13.98 -9.83 42.19
CA GLU A 155 -13.58 -8.42 42.24
C GLU A 155 -12.28 -8.19 41.47
N ARG A 156 -11.26 -9.04 41.66
CA ARG A 156 -10.01 -8.95 40.89
C ARG A 156 -10.25 -9.20 39.41
N GLY A 157 -11.10 -10.15 39.05
CA GLY A 157 -11.47 -10.44 37.66
C GLY A 157 -12.11 -9.23 36.97
N GLN A 158 -13.06 -8.56 37.63
CA GLN A 158 -13.69 -7.35 37.09
C GLN A 158 -12.70 -6.20 36.92
N PHE A 159 -11.82 -5.99 37.90
CA PHE A 159 -10.77 -4.96 37.83
C PHE A 159 -9.85 -5.16 36.61
N PHE A 160 -9.35 -6.38 36.41
CA PHE A 160 -8.53 -6.70 35.23
C PHE A 160 -9.30 -6.56 33.91
N GLY A 161 -10.59 -6.94 33.90
CA GLY A 161 -11.46 -6.77 32.73
C GLY A 161 -11.58 -5.31 32.31
N TRP A 162 -11.80 -4.39 33.24
CA TRP A 162 -11.85 -2.95 32.96
C TRP A 162 -10.50 -2.40 32.50
N GLN A 163 -9.40 -2.78 33.15
CA GLN A 163 -8.06 -2.37 32.72
C GLN A 163 -7.74 -2.83 31.29
N ALA A 164 -8.08 -4.07 30.94
CA ALA A 164 -7.90 -4.61 29.60
C ALA A 164 -8.75 -3.87 28.56
N LEU A 165 -10.02 -3.55 28.89
CA LEU A 165 -10.90 -2.79 28.01
C LEU A 165 -10.36 -1.37 27.75
N VAL A 166 -9.94 -0.66 28.81
CA VAL A 166 -9.36 0.69 28.69
C VAL A 166 -8.12 0.66 27.81
N LEU A 167 -7.20 -0.29 28.03
CA LEU A 167 -6.00 -0.40 27.21
C LEU A 167 -6.29 -0.80 25.77
N PHE A 168 -7.28 -1.64 25.51
CA PHE A 168 -7.75 -1.95 24.17
C PHE A 168 -8.27 -0.69 23.45
N LEU A 169 -9.12 0.09 24.10
CA LEU A 169 -9.69 1.32 23.53
C LEU A 169 -8.61 2.38 23.24
N VAL A 170 -7.66 2.58 24.17
CA VAL A 170 -6.53 3.51 23.97
C VAL A 170 -5.63 3.05 22.82
N SER A 171 -5.33 1.74 22.75
CA SER A 171 -4.56 1.16 21.65
C SER A 171 -5.26 1.34 20.31
N LEU A 172 -6.56 1.06 20.23
CA LEU A 172 -7.37 1.24 19.02
C LEU A 172 -7.38 2.72 18.58
N ALA A 173 -7.56 3.66 19.51
CA ALA A 173 -7.52 5.08 19.23
C ALA A 173 -6.14 5.53 18.71
N MET A 174 -5.05 5.06 19.33
CA MET A 174 -3.69 5.32 18.85
C MET A 174 -3.47 4.77 17.44
N VAL A 175 -3.88 3.53 17.16
CA VAL A 175 -3.76 2.91 15.84
C VAL A 175 -4.49 3.78 14.81
N LEU A 176 -5.75 4.13 15.05
CA LEU A 176 -6.54 4.97 14.13
C LEU A 176 -5.89 6.35 13.89
N LEU A 177 -5.34 6.95 14.94
CA LEU A 177 -4.63 8.23 14.86
C LEU A 177 -3.37 8.10 13.99
N PHE A 178 -2.51 7.12 14.27
CA PHE A 178 -1.29 6.89 13.48
C PHE A 178 -1.59 6.54 12.02
N THR A 179 -2.60 5.70 11.78
CA THR A 179 -3.07 5.36 10.43
C THR A 179 -3.45 6.62 9.67
N ARG A 180 -4.26 7.52 10.26
CA ARG A 180 -4.62 8.79 9.60
C ARG A 180 -3.44 9.74 9.44
N MET A 181 -2.56 9.84 10.44
CA MET A 181 -1.40 10.74 10.44
C MET A 181 -0.31 10.33 9.43
N ILE A 182 -0.19 9.05 9.09
CA ILE A 182 0.84 8.53 8.17
C ILE A 182 0.28 8.28 6.76
N ILE A 183 -0.84 7.55 6.63
CA ILE A 183 -1.33 7.11 5.31
C ILE A 183 -1.86 8.29 4.49
N GLY A 184 -2.55 9.25 5.13
CA GLY A 184 -3.09 10.42 4.44
C GLY A 184 -2.01 11.23 3.72
N PRO A 185 -0.93 11.67 4.40
CA PRO A 185 0.15 12.42 3.79
C PRO A 185 0.94 11.62 2.74
N VAL A 186 1.12 10.30 2.95
CA VAL A 186 1.79 9.42 1.96
C VAL A 186 1.01 9.37 0.65
N LYS A 187 -0.32 9.22 0.69
CA LYS A 187 -1.16 9.33 -0.52
C LYS A 187 -1.10 10.71 -1.19
N GLY A 188 -0.74 11.75 -0.43
CA GLY A 188 -0.46 13.09 -0.97
C GLY A 188 0.82 13.08 -1.81
N ILE A 189 1.90 12.51 -1.26
CA ILE A 189 3.20 12.36 -1.95
C ILE A 189 3.05 11.54 -3.23
N GLU A 190 2.33 10.42 -3.19
CA GLU A 190 2.09 9.58 -4.37
C GLU A 190 1.43 10.36 -5.51
N ARG A 191 0.40 11.15 -5.20
CA ARG A 191 -0.27 12.03 -6.17
C ARG A 191 0.66 13.11 -6.73
N MET A 192 1.57 13.64 -5.91
CA MET A 192 2.58 14.60 -6.36
C MET A 192 3.55 13.96 -7.36
N ILE A 193 4.03 12.76 -7.08
CA ILE A 193 4.95 12.01 -7.95
C ILE A 193 4.27 11.69 -9.29
N ASN A 194 3.02 11.19 -9.25
CA ASN A 194 2.29 10.87 -10.49
C ASN A 194 2.05 12.12 -11.35
N ARG A 195 1.67 13.25 -10.74
CA ARG A 195 1.53 14.53 -11.46
C ARG A 195 2.84 15.00 -12.07
N LEU A 196 3.95 14.87 -11.34
CA LEU A 196 5.28 15.20 -11.86
C LEU A 196 5.67 14.29 -13.03
N GLY A 197 5.36 12.99 -12.96
CA GLY A 197 5.58 12.03 -14.04
C GLY A 197 4.73 12.29 -15.30
N GLU A 198 3.54 12.87 -15.14
CA GLU A 198 2.67 13.31 -16.24
C GLU A 198 3.06 14.69 -16.81
N GLY A 199 4.11 15.34 -16.31
CA GLY A 199 4.52 16.68 -16.74
C GLY A 199 3.56 17.81 -16.29
N ARG A 200 2.68 17.54 -15.32
CA ARG A 200 1.73 18.52 -14.80
C ARG A 200 2.35 19.34 -13.67
N SER A 201 2.03 20.63 -13.63
CA SER A 201 2.50 21.49 -12.53
C SER A 201 1.89 21.06 -11.19
N LEU A 202 2.72 21.08 -10.14
CA LEU A 202 2.30 20.67 -8.80
C LEU A 202 1.37 21.68 -8.11
N GLY A 203 1.30 22.92 -8.61
CA GLY A 203 0.48 24.01 -8.08
C GLY A 203 0.90 24.46 -6.67
N ASN A 204 0.50 25.67 -6.28
CA ASN A 204 0.86 26.27 -4.98
C ASN A 204 0.08 25.69 -3.77
N THR A 205 -0.72 24.64 -3.96
CA THR A 205 -1.78 24.25 -3.00
C THR A 205 -1.49 23.02 -2.15
N VAL A 206 -0.27 22.44 -2.20
CA VAL A 206 0.04 21.30 -1.32
C VAL A 206 0.51 21.81 0.05
N THR A 207 -0.41 22.29 0.88
CA THR A 207 -0.14 22.49 2.31
C THR A 207 0.07 21.12 2.95
N PHE A 208 1.33 20.76 3.16
CA PHE A 208 1.69 19.46 3.69
C PHE A 208 1.43 19.38 5.20
N THR A 209 0.31 18.81 5.59
CA THR A 209 0.02 18.39 6.97
C THR A 209 0.61 17.00 7.21
N GLY A 210 1.59 16.87 8.11
CA GLY A 210 2.16 15.58 8.49
C GLY A 210 3.40 15.66 9.41
N PRO A 211 3.94 14.50 9.80
CA PRO A 211 5.20 14.40 10.54
C PRO A 211 6.35 15.17 9.86
N ARG A 212 7.36 15.57 10.64
CA ARG A 212 8.50 16.38 10.15
C ARG A 212 9.22 15.69 8.99
N GLU A 213 9.35 14.37 9.06
CA GLU A 213 10.03 13.54 8.07
C GLU A 213 9.29 13.56 6.73
N LEU A 214 7.97 13.40 6.77
CA LEU A 214 7.13 13.45 5.56
C LEU A 214 7.07 14.86 4.97
N ARG A 215 7.06 15.91 5.81
CA ARG A 215 7.17 17.30 5.36
C ARG A 215 8.46 17.57 4.60
N SER A 216 9.59 17.07 5.11
CA SER A 216 10.90 17.19 4.45
C SER A 216 10.90 16.53 3.07
N VAL A 217 10.30 15.35 2.93
CA VAL A 217 10.15 14.67 1.63
C VAL A 217 9.29 15.48 0.67
N GLY A 218 8.13 16.00 1.13
CA GLY A 218 7.27 16.87 0.32
C GLY A 218 8.01 18.11 -0.20
N GLN A 219 8.78 18.79 0.66
CA GLN A 219 9.61 19.93 0.27
C GLN A 219 10.68 19.58 -0.76
N ARG A 220 11.32 18.41 -0.64
CA ARG A 220 12.30 17.93 -1.63
C ARG A 220 11.67 17.67 -2.99
N ILE A 221 10.44 17.18 -3.04
CA ILE A 221 9.70 16.97 -4.30
C ILE A 221 9.36 18.32 -4.95
N ILE A 222 8.93 19.30 -4.16
CA ILE A 222 8.67 20.66 -4.66
C ILE A 222 9.96 21.26 -5.25
N TRP A 223 11.06 21.20 -4.49
CA TRP A 223 12.36 21.66 -4.96
C TRP A 223 12.80 20.95 -6.25
N LEU A 224 12.59 19.63 -6.35
CA LEU A 224 12.91 18.86 -7.55
C LEU A 224 12.08 19.31 -8.75
N SER A 225 10.78 19.57 -8.56
CA SER A 225 9.90 20.07 -9.62
C SER A 225 10.33 21.45 -10.09
N GLU A 226 10.65 22.38 -9.18
CA GLU A 226 11.18 23.70 -9.53
C GLU A 226 12.52 23.58 -10.27
N ARG A 227 13.39 22.66 -9.83
CA ARG A 227 14.67 22.41 -10.49
C ARG A 227 14.52 21.85 -11.90
N LEU A 228 13.57 20.93 -12.12
CA LEU A 228 13.22 20.39 -13.43
C LEU A 228 12.71 21.50 -14.36
N ALA A 229 11.73 22.28 -13.91
CA ALA A 229 11.19 23.40 -14.67
C ALA A 229 12.26 24.44 -15.01
N TRP A 230 13.18 24.73 -14.07
CA TRP A 230 14.31 25.61 -14.32
C TRP A 230 15.28 25.05 -15.38
N LEU A 231 15.63 23.76 -15.32
CA LEU A 231 16.49 23.10 -16.31
C LEU A 231 15.85 23.13 -17.71
N GLU A 232 14.55 22.89 -17.78
CA GLU A 232 13.78 22.94 -19.03
C GLU A 232 13.76 24.36 -19.61
N SER A 233 13.53 25.38 -18.78
CA SER A 233 13.65 26.78 -19.18
C SER A 233 15.05 27.15 -19.68
N GLN A 234 16.11 26.67 -19.02
CA GLN A 234 17.50 26.89 -19.46
C GLN A 234 17.77 26.24 -20.82
N ARG A 235 17.28 25.02 -21.03
CA ARG A 235 17.36 24.34 -22.34
C ARG A 235 16.69 25.19 -23.43
N HIS A 236 15.53 25.79 -23.16
CA HIS A 236 14.86 26.67 -24.13
C HIS A 236 15.64 27.94 -24.44
N GLN A 237 16.17 28.61 -23.42
CA GLN A 237 16.96 29.81 -23.60
C GLN A 237 18.21 29.52 -24.45
N PHE A 238 18.88 28.39 -24.19
CA PHE A 238 20.04 27.94 -24.94
C PHE A 238 19.71 27.67 -26.41
N LEU A 239 18.62 26.96 -26.70
CA LEU A 239 18.21 26.66 -28.08
C LEU A 239 17.82 27.93 -28.86
N ARG A 240 17.14 28.88 -28.22
CA ARG A 240 16.82 30.18 -28.83
C ARG A 240 18.09 30.97 -29.15
N HIS A 241 19.07 30.95 -28.25
CA HIS A 241 20.35 31.62 -28.48
C HIS A 241 21.12 30.98 -29.64
N LEU A 242 21.24 29.64 -29.66
CA LEU A 242 21.85 28.92 -30.78
C LEU A 242 21.20 29.23 -32.12
N SER A 243 19.88 29.40 -32.16
CA SER A 243 19.14 29.82 -33.36
C SER A 243 19.68 31.12 -33.96
N HIS A 244 19.84 32.14 -33.12
CA HIS A 244 20.29 33.45 -33.56
C HIS A 244 21.76 33.44 -33.98
N GLU A 245 22.61 32.75 -33.20
CA GLU A 245 24.05 32.65 -33.48
C GLU A 245 24.36 31.84 -34.74
N LEU A 246 23.50 30.88 -35.13
CA LEU A 246 23.67 30.11 -36.36
C LEU A 246 23.09 30.80 -37.60
N LYS A 247 21.98 31.55 -37.46
CA LYS A 247 21.36 32.27 -38.58
C LYS A 247 22.27 33.34 -39.18
N THR A 248 22.99 34.07 -38.33
CA THR A 248 23.83 35.20 -38.73
C THR A 248 25.00 34.81 -39.66
N PRO A 249 25.90 33.87 -39.30
CA PRO A 249 27.00 33.47 -40.18
C PRO A 249 26.52 32.78 -41.46
N LEU A 250 25.39 32.07 -41.38
CA LEU A 250 24.80 31.41 -42.53
C LEU A 250 24.24 32.40 -43.56
N ALA A 251 23.58 33.46 -43.09
CA ALA A 251 23.13 34.55 -43.95
C ALA A 251 24.33 35.20 -44.68
N SER A 252 25.44 35.44 -43.98
CA SER A 252 26.66 35.97 -44.58
C SER A 252 27.30 35.02 -45.60
N MET A 253 27.33 33.71 -45.32
CA MET A 253 27.80 32.72 -46.30
C MET A 253 26.94 32.72 -47.56
N ARG A 254 25.62 32.81 -47.41
CA ARG A 254 24.68 32.82 -48.53
C ARG A 254 24.76 34.09 -49.36
N GLU A 255 24.86 35.25 -48.72
CA GLU A 255 25.09 36.52 -49.41
C GLU A 255 26.41 36.50 -50.19
N GLY A 256 27.46 35.94 -49.61
CA GLY A 256 28.74 35.75 -50.30
C GLY A 256 28.65 34.82 -51.51
N THR A 257 27.93 33.69 -51.41
CA THR A 257 27.74 32.77 -52.55
C THR A 257 26.83 33.37 -53.62
N GLU A 258 25.80 34.11 -53.23
CA GLU A 258 24.86 34.79 -54.15
C GLU A 258 25.56 35.92 -54.92
N LEU A 259 26.41 36.72 -54.26
CA LEU A 259 27.26 37.73 -54.92
C LEU A 259 28.26 37.14 -55.93
N LEU A 260 28.80 35.95 -55.62
CA LEU A 260 29.67 35.21 -56.54
C LEU A 260 28.86 34.66 -57.72
N ALA A 261 27.69 34.07 -57.47
CA ALA A 261 26.82 33.49 -58.50
C ALA A 261 26.32 34.55 -59.49
N ASP A 262 25.95 35.74 -58.99
CA ASP A 262 25.53 36.90 -59.78
C ASP A 262 26.69 37.59 -60.52
N GLN A 263 27.93 37.12 -60.33
CA GLN A 263 29.16 37.66 -60.93
C GLN A 263 29.39 39.15 -60.61
N VAL A 264 28.81 39.67 -59.52
CA VAL A 264 28.91 41.07 -59.09
C VAL A 264 30.35 41.44 -58.73
N VAL A 265 31.11 40.48 -58.19
CA VAL A 265 32.52 40.64 -57.81
C VAL A 265 33.50 40.34 -58.96
N GLY A 266 33.02 39.88 -60.12
CA GLY A 266 33.82 39.59 -61.31
C GLY A 266 33.34 38.33 -62.07
N PRO A 267 33.81 38.13 -63.31
CA PRO A 267 33.46 36.96 -64.12
C PRO A 267 34.09 35.69 -63.55
N LEU A 268 33.33 34.59 -63.56
CA LEU A 268 33.77 33.26 -63.11
C LEU A 268 34.18 32.38 -64.30
N THR A 269 35.19 31.54 -64.13
CA THR A 269 35.46 30.44 -65.08
C THR A 269 34.36 29.37 -64.99
N PRO A 270 34.19 28.51 -66.01
CA PRO A 270 33.20 27.42 -65.97
C PRO A 270 33.34 26.52 -64.74
N GLU A 271 34.58 26.15 -64.37
CA GLU A 271 34.84 25.32 -63.20
C GLU A 271 34.55 26.07 -61.88
N GLN A 272 34.81 27.37 -61.82
CA GLN A 272 34.48 28.19 -60.64
C GLN A 272 32.97 28.34 -60.47
N LYS A 273 32.22 28.44 -61.56
CA LYS A 273 30.76 28.52 -61.53
C LYS A 273 30.15 27.24 -60.95
N GLU A 274 30.63 26.07 -61.36
CA GLU A 274 30.21 24.79 -60.79
C GLU A 274 30.46 24.71 -59.28
N VAL A 275 31.62 25.20 -58.81
CA VAL A 275 31.93 25.26 -57.37
C VAL A 275 31.00 26.21 -56.61
N VAL A 276 30.67 27.37 -57.19
CA VAL A 276 29.76 28.34 -56.56
C VAL A 276 28.34 27.79 -56.46
N ASP A 277 27.86 27.10 -57.51
CA ASP A 277 26.55 26.44 -57.50
C ASP A 277 26.47 25.37 -56.38
N ILE A 278 27.52 24.56 -56.21
CA ILE A 278 27.61 23.57 -55.11
C ILE A 278 27.58 24.25 -53.73
N LEU A 279 28.28 25.37 -53.57
CA LEU A 279 28.32 26.13 -52.30
C LEU A 279 26.97 26.77 -51.98
N ASP A 280 26.28 27.33 -52.98
CA ASP A 280 24.95 27.91 -52.79
C ASP A 280 23.92 26.84 -52.40
N ASP A 281 23.91 25.70 -53.11
CA ASP A 281 23.05 24.56 -52.77
C ASP A 281 23.34 24.01 -51.36
N SER A 282 24.62 23.91 -50.98
CA SER A 282 25.03 23.45 -49.65
C SER A 282 24.60 24.43 -48.55
N SER A 283 24.71 25.74 -48.80
CA SER A 283 24.28 26.81 -47.89
C SER A 283 22.76 26.79 -47.67
N ARG A 284 21.98 26.68 -48.75
CA ARG A 284 20.51 26.56 -48.70
C ARG A 284 20.07 25.31 -47.93
N ASN A 285 20.75 24.18 -48.13
CA ASN A 285 20.44 22.96 -47.42
C ASN A 285 20.73 23.08 -45.92
N LEU A 286 21.88 23.66 -45.54
CA LEU A 286 22.23 23.89 -44.14
C LEU A 286 21.22 24.82 -43.44
N GLN A 287 20.72 25.84 -44.14
CA GLN A 287 19.67 26.72 -43.64
C GLN A 287 18.38 25.95 -43.36
N LYS A 288 17.94 25.14 -44.32
CA LYS A 288 16.75 24.31 -44.17
C LYS A 288 16.89 23.34 -42.99
N LEU A 289 18.06 22.73 -42.80
CA LEU A 289 18.37 21.85 -41.67
C LEU A 289 18.29 22.57 -40.32
N ILE A 290 18.89 23.76 -40.23
CA ILE A 290 18.87 24.58 -39.01
C ILE A 290 17.43 25.01 -38.70
N GLU A 291 16.69 25.50 -39.68
CA GLU A 291 15.29 25.88 -39.53
C GLU A 291 14.42 24.70 -39.09
N GLN A 292 14.60 23.53 -39.70
CA GLN A 292 13.90 22.29 -39.30
C GLN A 292 14.22 21.89 -37.87
N LEU A 293 15.48 21.95 -37.44
CA LEU A 293 15.90 21.61 -36.07
C LEU A 293 15.36 22.60 -35.03
N LEU A 294 15.28 23.88 -35.39
CA LEU A 294 14.75 24.93 -34.55
C LEU A 294 13.23 24.88 -34.45
N ASP A 295 12.53 24.66 -35.56
CA ASP A 295 11.09 24.47 -35.58
C ASP A 295 10.68 23.19 -34.85
N TYR A 296 11.47 22.11 -34.96
CA TYR A 296 11.31 20.90 -34.15
C TYR A 296 11.34 21.22 -32.66
N ASN A 297 12.39 21.93 -32.21
CA ASN A 297 12.52 22.32 -30.81
C ASN A 297 11.48 23.33 -30.35
N ARG A 298 10.96 24.20 -31.22
CA ARG A 298 9.90 25.16 -30.87
C ARG A 298 8.54 24.47 -30.76
N LYS A 299 8.18 23.65 -31.74
CA LYS A 299 6.94 22.85 -31.73
C LYS A 299 6.91 21.90 -30.55
N LEU A 300 8.07 21.39 -30.10
CA LEU A 300 8.16 20.54 -28.92
C LEU A 300 7.62 21.21 -27.62
N VAL A 301 7.52 22.54 -27.58
CA VAL A 301 7.37 23.32 -26.34
C VAL A 301 6.01 23.97 -26.20
N ASP A 302 5.28 24.20 -27.29
CA ASP A 302 3.96 24.82 -27.19
C ASP A 302 2.93 23.83 -26.64
N SER A 303 2.05 24.40 -25.80
CA SER A 303 1.04 23.78 -24.93
C SER A 303 0.18 22.68 -25.56
N ALA A 304 -0.57 21.97 -24.69
CA ALA A 304 -1.55 20.92 -25.04
C ALA A 304 -2.06 21.06 -26.48
N THR A 305 -1.61 20.16 -27.35
CA THR A 305 -2.01 20.14 -28.75
C THR A 305 -3.53 20.05 -28.82
N GLU A 306 -4.19 21.12 -29.23
CA GLU A 306 -5.65 21.11 -29.44
C GLU A 306 -5.93 20.21 -30.64
N LEU A 307 -6.58 19.07 -30.37
CA LEU A 307 -6.96 18.12 -31.39
C LEU A 307 -8.39 18.43 -31.82
N GLU A 308 -8.60 18.56 -33.13
CA GLU A 308 -9.90 18.81 -33.75
C GLU A 308 -10.19 17.77 -34.83
N ALA A 309 -11.44 17.73 -35.31
CA ALA A 309 -11.81 16.89 -36.44
C ALA A 309 -11.31 17.52 -37.73
N VAL A 310 -10.36 16.85 -38.39
CA VAL A 310 -9.68 17.35 -39.59
C VAL A 310 -10.09 16.52 -40.80
N ASP A 311 -10.48 17.19 -41.88
CA ASP A 311 -10.72 16.58 -43.19
C ASP A 311 -9.38 16.16 -43.83
N ILE A 312 -9.25 14.89 -44.22
CA ILE A 312 -7.98 14.32 -44.72
C ILE A 312 -7.73 14.75 -46.17
N ALA A 313 -8.76 14.76 -47.01
CA ALA A 313 -8.63 15.04 -48.45
C ALA A 313 -7.99 16.41 -48.76
N PRO A 314 -8.39 17.54 -48.13
CA PRO A 314 -7.76 18.83 -48.38
C PRO A 314 -6.26 18.86 -48.02
N LEU A 315 -5.85 18.15 -46.97
CA LEU A 315 -4.44 18.04 -46.58
C LEU A 315 -3.64 17.25 -47.61
N VAL A 316 -4.18 16.12 -48.05
CA VAL A 316 -3.55 15.28 -49.09
C VAL A 316 -3.40 16.07 -50.39
N ASP A 317 -4.44 16.78 -50.85
CA ASP A 317 -4.42 17.58 -52.07
C ASP A 317 -3.34 18.67 -52.04
N MET A 318 -3.20 19.35 -50.89
CA MET A 318 -2.16 20.36 -50.69
C MET A 318 -0.75 19.77 -50.76
N VAL A 319 -0.51 18.61 -50.12
CA VAL A 319 0.79 17.93 -50.16
C VAL A 319 1.12 17.44 -51.56
N VAL A 320 0.19 16.76 -52.23
CA VAL A 320 0.37 16.26 -53.60
C VAL A 320 0.67 17.41 -54.56
N SER A 321 -0.05 18.53 -54.43
CA SER A 321 0.17 19.73 -55.24
C SER A 321 1.56 20.34 -55.02
N ALA A 322 2.00 20.44 -53.77
CA ALA A 322 3.31 21.00 -53.40
C ALA A 322 4.49 20.21 -53.99
N HIS A 323 4.32 18.89 -54.17
CA HIS A 323 5.36 18.00 -54.70
C HIS A 323 5.12 17.53 -56.14
N SER A 324 4.15 18.12 -56.83
CA SER A 324 3.73 17.72 -58.18
C SER A 324 4.87 17.82 -59.21
N LEU A 325 5.69 18.88 -59.15
CA LEU A 325 6.80 19.09 -60.07
C LEU A 325 7.94 18.08 -59.88
N PRO A 326 8.47 17.86 -58.65
CA PRO A 326 9.43 16.78 -58.38
C PRO A 326 8.92 15.38 -58.75
N ALA A 327 7.66 15.07 -58.45
CA ALA A 327 7.06 13.77 -58.79
C ALA A 327 6.96 13.57 -60.30
N ARG A 328 6.50 14.59 -61.04
CA ARG A 328 6.41 14.57 -62.51
C ARG A 328 7.77 14.46 -63.18
N ALA A 329 8.81 15.10 -62.63
CA ALA A 329 10.18 14.99 -63.13
C ALA A 329 10.71 13.55 -63.08
N LYS A 330 10.21 12.73 -62.13
CA LYS A 330 10.52 11.29 -62.01
C LYS A 330 9.49 10.37 -62.65
N MET A 331 8.53 10.93 -63.39
CA MET A 331 7.41 10.20 -64.02
C MET A 331 6.57 9.38 -63.02
N MET A 332 6.54 9.78 -61.75
CA MET A 332 5.75 9.08 -60.72
C MET A 332 4.26 9.36 -60.88
N HIS A 333 3.43 8.36 -60.63
CA HIS A 333 1.98 8.51 -60.55
C HIS A 333 1.52 8.52 -59.09
N THR A 334 0.55 9.38 -58.78
CA THR A 334 -0.02 9.47 -57.43
C THR A 334 -1.47 9.05 -57.45
N ASP A 335 -1.77 7.96 -56.77
CA ASP A 335 -3.12 7.44 -56.57
C ASP A 335 -3.61 7.82 -55.16
N VAL A 336 -4.84 8.30 -55.05
CA VAL A 336 -5.45 8.72 -53.78
C VAL A 336 -6.77 7.98 -53.60
N ASP A 337 -6.87 7.20 -52.51
CA ASP A 337 -8.05 6.38 -52.19
C ASP A 337 -8.43 6.56 -50.71
N LEU A 338 -9.25 7.57 -50.43
CA LEU A 338 -9.57 8.00 -49.08
C LEU A 338 -10.96 7.50 -48.64
N GLU A 339 -11.05 6.28 -48.09
CA GLU A 339 -12.31 5.76 -47.54
C GLU A 339 -12.69 6.45 -46.21
N ALA A 340 -11.70 6.89 -45.43
CA ALA A 340 -11.92 7.66 -44.22
C ALA A 340 -11.74 9.15 -44.50
N GLU A 341 -12.81 9.94 -44.29
CA GLU A 341 -12.80 11.37 -44.61
C GLU A 341 -12.16 12.23 -43.52
N ARG A 342 -12.26 11.82 -42.24
CA ARG A 342 -11.87 12.65 -41.09
C ARG A 342 -11.10 11.87 -40.02
N CYS A 343 -10.18 12.55 -39.34
CA CYS A 343 -9.48 12.07 -38.13
C CYS A 343 -9.40 13.14 -37.05
N ILE A 344 -9.17 12.76 -35.80
CA ILE A 344 -8.83 13.69 -34.72
C ILE A 344 -7.32 13.98 -34.77
N ALA A 345 -6.97 15.23 -35.05
CA ALA A 345 -5.59 15.67 -35.26
C ALA A 345 -5.44 17.17 -35.00
N GLU A 346 -4.20 17.65 -34.93
CA GLU A 346 -3.91 19.07 -35.14
C GLU A 346 -3.53 19.26 -36.62
N PRO A 347 -4.22 20.16 -37.36
CA PRO A 347 -4.06 20.28 -38.81
C PRO A 347 -2.63 20.52 -39.27
N MET A 348 -1.87 21.41 -38.61
CA MET A 348 -0.52 21.77 -39.03
C MET A 348 0.50 20.65 -38.80
N LEU A 349 0.36 19.88 -37.71
CA LEU A 349 1.17 18.72 -37.39
C LEU A 349 0.86 17.59 -38.35
N LEU A 350 -0.41 17.30 -38.63
CA LEU A 350 -0.80 16.27 -39.60
C LEU A 350 -0.31 16.63 -41.01
N MET A 351 -0.48 17.88 -41.44
CA MET A 351 0.08 18.38 -42.69
C MET A 351 1.60 18.14 -42.75
N SER A 352 2.31 18.49 -41.68
CA SER A 352 3.76 18.31 -41.60
C SER A 352 4.18 16.83 -41.65
N VAL A 353 3.37 15.92 -41.13
CA VAL A 353 3.63 14.48 -41.22
C VAL A 353 3.43 13.99 -42.66
N LEU A 354 2.30 14.32 -43.27
CA LEU A 354 1.97 13.93 -44.65
C LEU A 354 3.01 14.47 -45.64
N ASP A 355 3.43 15.73 -45.48
CA ASP A 355 4.49 16.34 -46.28
C ASP A 355 5.82 15.57 -46.18
N ASN A 356 6.24 15.20 -44.96
CA ASN A 356 7.46 14.43 -44.74
C ASN A 356 7.39 13.03 -45.39
N LEU A 357 6.26 12.32 -45.23
CA LEU A 357 6.09 10.99 -45.81
C LEU A 357 6.02 11.04 -47.34
N TYR A 358 5.28 11.99 -47.90
CA TYR A 358 5.17 12.14 -49.35
C TYR A 358 6.51 12.57 -49.99
N SER A 359 7.21 13.53 -49.38
CA SER A 359 8.57 13.90 -49.79
C SER A 359 9.49 12.68 -49.78
N ASN A 360 9.42 11.84 -48.74
CA ASN A 360 10.20 10.59 -48.71
C ASN A 360 9.81 9.65 -49.85
N ALA A 361 8.51 9.46 -50.13
CA ALA A 361 8.04 8.65 -51.25
C ALA A 361 8.61 9.12 -52.60
N VAL A 362 8.60 10.43 -52.86
CA VAL A 362 9.17 11.01 -54.09
C VAL A 362 10.70 10.81 -54.16
N HIS A 363 11.39 10.88 -53.04
CA HIS A 363 12.86 10.82 -53.01
C HIS A 363 13.44 9.41 -53.02
N TYR A 364 12.77 8.44 -52.42
CA TYR A 364 13.23 7.07 -52.28
C TYR A 364 12.47 6.08 -53.18
N GLY A 365 11.37 6.52 -53.80
CA GLY A 365 10.61 5.70 -54.74
C GLY A 365 11.39 5.31 -56.01
N ALA A 366 10.89 4.28 -56.68
CA ALA A 366 11.32 3.89 -58.02
C ALA A 366 10.97 4.99 -59.04
N GLU A 367 11.84 5.21 -60.02
CA GLU A 367 11.49 6.07 -61.16
C GLU A 367 10.35 5.44 -61.96
N SER A 368 9.42 6.25 -62.44
CA SER A 368 8.17 5.78 -63.05
C SER A 368 7.32 4.87 -62.14
N GLY A 369 7.55 4.92 -60.82
CA GLY A 369 6.80 4.17 -59.82
C GLY A 369 5.52 4.89 -59.36
N ASN A 370 4.77 4.22 -58.50
CA ASN A 370 3.52 4.76 -57.97
C ASN A 370 3.68 5.17 -56.49
N ILE A 371 2.99 6.25 -56.12
CA ILE A 371 2.76 6.68 -54.75
C ILE A 371 1.26 6.53 -54.50
N CYS A 372 0.86 5.73 -53.51
CA CYS A 372 -0.54 5.56 -53.14
C CYS A 372 -0.77 6.12 -51.74
N ILE A 373 -1.75 7.01 -51.60
CA ILE A 373 -2.21 7.49 -50.30
C ILE A 373 -3.61 6.93 -50.09
N ARG A 374 -3.75 6.07 -49.08
CA ARG A 374 -5.05 5.47 -48.77
C ARG A 374 -5.44 5.70 -47.32
N SER A 375 -6.73 5.92 -47.07
CA SER A 375 -7.26 6.05 -45.71
C SER A 375 -8.40 5.08 -45.47
N ARG A 376 -8.46 4.49 -44.27
CA ARG A 376 -9.56 3.61 -43.87
C ARG A 376 -9.84 3.75 -42.38
N SER A 377 -11.06 3.44 -41.97
CA SER A 377 -11.44 3.42 -40.56
C SER A 377 -11.66 1.98 -40.09
N GLN A 378 -11.17 1.66 -38.90
CA GLN A 378 -11.42 0.37 -38.25
C GLN A 378 -11.58 0.58 -36.74
N GLY A 379 -12.78 0.30 -36.23
CA GLY A 379 -13.11 0.56 -34.83
C GLY A 379 -13.08 2.06 -34.50
N SER A 380 -12.28 2.44 -33.51
CA SER A 380 -12.11 3.84 -33.07
C SER A 380 -10.89 4.54 -33.70
N THR A 381 -10.32 3.96 -34.75
CA THR A 381 -9.03 4.40 -35.31
C THR A 381 -9.14 4.59 -36.83
N VAL A 382 -8.55 5.68 -37.30
CA VAL A 382 -8.31 5.97 -38.72
C VAL A 382 -6.88 5.60 -39.05
N TYR A 383 -6.71 4.81 -40.10
CA TYR A 383 -5.41 4.48 -40.68
C TYR A 383 -5.20 5.28 -41.95
N ILE A 384 -4.05 5.92 -42.07
CA ILE A 384 -3.61 6.61 -43.29
C ILE A 384 -2.30 5.95 -43.72
N ASP A 385 -2.31 5.26 -44.86
CA ASP A 385 -1.13 4.61 -45.42
C ASP A 385 -0.57 5.49 -46.55
N VAL A 386 0.73 5.77 -46.49
CA VAL A 386 1.50 6.37 -47.58
C VAL A 386 2.43 5.29 -48.12
N VAL A 387 2.12 4.81 -49.32
CA VAL A 387 2.77 3.70 -50.01
C VAL A 387 3.57 4.22 -51.18
N ASN A 388 4.78 3.68 -51.39
CA ASN A 388 5.53 3.94 -52.61
C ASN A 388 6.21 2.67 -53.13
N SER A 389 6.29 2.55 -54.46
CA SER A 389 7.15 1.55 -55.09
C SER A 389 8.62 1.89 -54.83
N GLY A 390 9.43 0.95 -54.35
CA GLY A 390 10.83 1.25 -54.00
C GLY A 390 11.60 0.05 -53.43
N GLU A 391 12.86 0.27 -53.08
CA GLU A 391 13.66 -0.78 -52.44
C GLU A 391 13.15 -1.02 -51.00
N PRO A 392 12.87 -2.28 -50.60
CA PRO A 392 12.40 -2.59 -49.26
C PRO A 392 13.40 -2.18 -48.20
N ILE A 393 12.95 -1.49 -47.15
CA ILE A 393 13.81 -1.10 -46.03
C ILE A 393 14.32 -2.36 -45.29
N PRO A 394 15.65 -2.55 -45.14
CA PRO A 394 16.22 -3.69 -44.45
C PRO A 394 15.64 -3.85 -43.05
N GLN A 395 15.38 -5.09 -42.64
CA GLN A 395 14.72 -5.39 -41.37
C GLN A 395 15.48 -4.80 -40.16
N THR A 396 16.80 -4.74 -40.23
CA THR A 396 17.67 -4.13 -39.20
C THR A 396 17.50 -2.63 -39.09
N GLU A 397 17.04 -1.93 -40.14
CA GLU A 397 16.92 -0.47 -40.17
C GLU A 397 15.50 0.02 -39.85
N ARG A 398 14.49 -0.84 -39.91
CA ARG A 398 13.06 -0.47 -39.78
C ARG A 398 12.71 0.28 -38.49
N GLU A 399 13.38 -0.01 -37.38
CA GLU A 399 13.20 0.74 -36.13
C GLU A 399 14.04 2.03 -36.11
N MET A 400 15.25 1.97 -36.67
CA MET A 400 16.22 3.06 -36.65
C MET A 400 15.86 4.22 -37.58
N ILE A 401 15.11 4.00 -38.66
CA ILE A 401 14.68 5.05 -39.60
C ILE A 401 13.85 6.16 -38.95
N PHE A 402 13.28 5.92 -37.76
CA PHE A 402 12.56 6.93 -36.99
C PHE A 402 13.44 7.64 -35.94
N GLU A 403 14.72 7.27 -35.82
CA GLU A 403 15.67 7.93 -34.92
C GLU A 403 16.23 9.22 -35.55
N PRO A 404 16.41 10.30 -34.76
CA PRO A 404 16.95 11.55 -35.29
C PRO A 404 18.34 11.35 -35.92
N PHE A 405 18.55 11.97 -37.08
CA PHE A 405 19.80 11.96 -37.86
C PHE A 405 20.19 10.61 -38.47
N PHE A 406 19.38 9.56 -38.27
CA PHE A 406 19.62 8.28 -38.92
C PHE A 406 19.28 8.36 -40.42
N GLN A 407 20.16 7.82 -41.25
CA GLN A 407 19.96 7.66 -42.69
C GLN A 407 20.19 6.19 -43.03
N GLY A 408 19.20 5.57 -43.64
CA GLY A 408 19.29 4.17 -44.05
C GLY A 408 20.36 3.94 -45.13
N SER A 409 20.62 2.68 -45.43
CA SER A 409 21.61 2.27 -46.45
C SER A 409 21.23 2.71 -47.87
N HIS A 410 19.94 2.96 -48.15
CA HIS A 410 19.48 3.45 -49.44
C HIS A 410 19.90 4.91 -49.69
N GLN A 411 20.51 5.16 -50.85
CA GLN A 411 20.85 6.52 -51.26
C GLN A 411 19.61 7.26 -51.77
N ARG A 412 19.41 8.48 -51.25
CA ARG A 412 18.35 9.38 -51.71
C ARG A 412 18.59 9.73 -53.19
N LYS A 413 17.58 9.56 -54.05
CA LYS A 413 17.65 9.95 -55.46
C LYS A 413 17.38 11.46 -55.59
N GLY A 414 18.43 12.25 -55.84
CA GLY A 414 18.39 13.70 -56.06
C GLY A 414 19.68 14.41 -55.63
N ALA A 415 19.80 15.70 -55.95
CA ALA A 415 21.03 16.50 -55.73
C ALA A 415 21.36 16.76 -54.24
N VAL A 416 20.39 16.66 -53.33
CA VAL A 416 20.53 17.08 -51.93
C VAL A 416 20.44 15.89 -50.97
N LYS A 417 21.48 15.68 -50.13
CA LYS A 417 21.44 14.68 -49.04
C LYS A 417 20.33 15.01 -48.03
N GLY A 418 19.58 13.99 -47.60
CA GLY A 418 18.53 14.14 -46.59
C GLY A 418 19.11 14.52 -45.22
N SER A 419 18.29 15.12 -44.35
CA SER A 419 18.70 15.51 -42.99
C SER A 419 18.63 14.37 -41.96
N GLY A 420 17.92 13.28 -42.26
CA GLY A 420 17.61 12.22 -41.30
C GLY A 420 16.64 12.65 -40.18
N LEU A 421 15.98 13.80 -40.32
CA LEU A 421 15.06 14.33 -39.31
C LEU A 421 13.58 14.15 -39.66
N GLY A 422 13.23 13.97 -40.95
CA GLY A 422 11.84 13.98 -41.39
C GLY A 422 10.96 12.91 -40.72
N LEU A 423 11.45 11.67 -40.64
CA LEU A 423 10.71 10.56 -40.04
C LEU A 423 10.64 10.63 -38.50
N SER A 424 11.68 11.13 -37.84
CA SER A 424 11.65 11.33 -36.39
C SER A 424 10.67 12.45 -36.01
N ILE A 425 10.63 13.54 -36.79
CA ILE A 425 9.64 14.62 -36.65
C ILE A 425 8.23 14.08 -36.87
N ALA A 426 8.00 13.31 -37.94
CA ALA A 426 6.72 12.68 -38.20
C ALA A 426 6.25 11.81 -37.02
N ARG A 427 7.14 10.97 -36.46
CA ARG A 427 6.84 10.12 -35.30
C ARG A 427 6.47 10.91 -34.06
N ASP A 428 7.18 11.99 -33.77
CA ASP A 428 6.90 12.85 -32.62
C ASP A 428 5.58 13.62 -32.79
N CYS A 429 5.27 14.10 -34.01
CA CYS A 429 4.01 14.77 -34.32
C CYS A 429 2.81 13.82 -34.16
N ILE A 430 2.91 12.60 -34.69
CA ILE A 430 1.85 11.59 -34.54
C ILE A 430 1.64 11.20 -33.07
N ARG A 431 2.70 11.01 -32.29
CA ARG A 431 2.60 10.71 -30.85
C ARG A 431 1.89 11.81 -30.07
N ARG A 432 2.10 13.08 -30.42
CA ARG A 432 1.39 14.23 -29.81
C ARG A 432 -0.10 14.23 -30.10
N MET A 433 -0.48 13.74 -31.27
CA MET A 433 -1.88 13.52 -31.66
C MET A 433 -2.45 12.20 -31.13
N GLN A 434 -1.78 11.58 -30.14
CA GLN A 434 -2.17 10.30 -29.53
C GLN A 434 -2.26 9.14 -30.54
N GLY A 435 -1.52 9.26 -31.65
CA GLY A 435 -1.45 8.26 -32.69
C GLY A 435 -0.14 7.48 -32.68
N GLU A 436 -0.02 6.59 -33.66
CA GLU A 436 1.21 5.84 -33.92
C GLU A 436 1.55 5.82 -35.42
N ILE A 437 2.84 5.91 -35.75
CA ILE A 437 3.35 5.70 -37.11
C ILE A 437 4.28 4.48 -37.13
N GLN A 438 4.08 3.61 -38.10
CA GLN A 438 4.87 2.39 -38.27
C GLN A 438 5.16 2.13 -39.74
N LEU A 439 6.23 1.38 -40.00
CA LEU A 439 6.45 0.76 -41.31
C LEU A 439 5.74 -0.60 -41.32
N VAL A 440 4.87 -0.82 -42.30
CA VAL A 440 4.14 -2.07 -42.47
C VAL A 440 4.50 -2.74 -43.79
N ASP A 441 4.43 -4.07 -43.82
CA ASP A 441 4.61 -4.81 -45.07
C ASP A 441 3.33 -4.70 -45.92
N ASP A 442 3.48 -4.24 -47.16
CA ASP A 442 2.40 -4.06 -48.13
C ASP A 442 2.90 -4.64 -49.47
N ASN A 443 2.48 -5.88 -49.77
CA ASN A 443 2.95 -6.67 -50.92
C ASN A 443 4.50 -6.82 -51.05
N ALA A 444 4.94 -7.69 -51.95
CA ALA A 444 6.38 -7.93 -52.14
C ALA A 444 6.98 -6.88 -53.09
N GLN A 445 7.47 -5.76 -52.52
CA GLN A 445 8.33 -4.69 -53.08
C GLN A 445 7.82 -3.23 -52.90
N GLU A 446 6.85 -2.97 -52.01
CA GLU A 446 6.41 -1.60 -51.69
C GLU A 446 6.84 -1.19 -50.28
N VAL A 447 7.08 0.11 -50.08
CA VAL A 447 7.38 0.71 -48.78
C VAL A 447 6.12 1.42 -48.29
N CYS A 448 5.56 0.98 -47.15
CA CYS A 448 4.30 1.50 -46.63
C CYS A 448 4.47 2.06 -45.22
N PHE A 449 4.29 3.37 -45.08
CA PHE A 449 4.20 4.04 -43.79
C PHE A 449 2.74 4.19 -43.39
N ARG A 450 2.36 3.57 -42.27
CA ARG A 450 1.01 3.61 -41.71
C ARG A 450 0.95 4.54 -40.51
N ILE A 451 0.11 5.56 -40.61
CA ILE A 451 -0.31 6.41 -39.51
C ILE A 451 -1.61 5.86 -38.92
N SER A 452 -1.75 5.89 -37.60
CA SER A 452 -2.97 5.57 -36.88
C SER A 452 -3.36 6.76 -35.99
N LEU A 453 -4.59 7.26 -36.13
CA LEU A 453 -5.12 8.40 -35.39
C LEU A 453 -6.53 8.10 -34.87
N PRO A 454 -6.99 8.74 -33.78
CA PRO A 454 -8.35 8.53 -33.30
C PRO A 454 -9.41 8.97 -34.33
N LEU A 455 -10.47 8.18 -34.46
CA LEU A 455 -11.64 8.56 -35.26
C LEU A 455 -12.45 9.64 -34.51
N PRO A 456 -12.99 10.67 -35.18
CA PRO A 456 -13.91 11.60 -34.53
C PRO A 456 -15.13 10.85 -34.04
N ALA A 457 -15.61 11.16 -32.84
CA ALA A 457 -16.88 10.61 -32.37
C ALA A 457 -17.97 10.96 -33.39
N SER A 458 -18.74 9.98 -33.87
CA SER A 458 -19.82 10.27 -34.81
C SER A 458 -20.76 11.28 -34.16
N ASP A 459 -20.96 12.44 -34.78
CA ASP A 459 -22.12 13.26 -34.46
C ASP A 459 -23.35 12.39 -34.68
N LYS A 460 -23.96 11.94 -33.58
CA LYS A 460 -25.30 11.38 -33.62
C LYS A 460 -26.21 12.52 -34.07
N HIS A 461 -26.54 12.57 -35.36
CA HIS A 461 -27.74 13.25 -35.82
C HIS A 461 -28.98 12.53 -35.29
#